data_AF-A0A9D2QAK0-F1
#
_entry.id   AF-A0A9D2QAK0-F1
#
_cell.length_a   1.000
_cell.length_b   1.000
_cell.length_c   1.000
_cell.angle_alpha   90.00
_cell.angle_beta   90.00
_cell.angle_gamma   90.00
#
_symmetry.space_group_name_H-M   'P 1'
#
loop_
_entity.id
_entity.type
_entity.pdbx_description
1 polymer ?
#
loop_
_entity_poly.entity_id
_entity_poly.type
_entity_poly.pdbx_seq_one_letter_code
_entity_poly.pdbx_strand_id
1 'polypeptide(L)'
;MTLYYSIKQMLRSPLKSILFFLLVGICAFFLALGGAFWYMGSDYMQNFDDKYITIGTVEQKYEGTQTRSRWDPEKEQYEYYNAGYYGEWIDEDVLDFPGADYILKPRQRPYFGAYIENLYDGIGSSDMGTVEATPVETGAMYPSLLMRVVRTIDGTMEEGELFYLCDHEDPEPDVLEAGKTYVMQLQLRTFAHGPAVKEGKEEMEYWLAPGITSSQYTADKEKVYDPVNEEDRYYDEVTEGFYETDRGKRWLKLASFQDLQMRTIPVQPVDGTCLLMHFYNGEAQITEGRDITEEEYAQGAKVCLIPEELAMRLGVNPGDRLNLPLYYADYSRAVGDASILGGRGLYLYQILNAKGEIYDVFNEQEYEIVGIYKAEDRGSGSYSAGKDEVVIPWNALPENCWADNIVGVSHMTGATTSFRIPNGTIEEFQKKWEEQGIDDLEIRFYDMGYTQLREGLENRQLMSAVFLISGCVMAVMILCFFSNLFITGQRERITAERLMGRTRRQCAASILTGMLILSAAGCIAGSAAGWLASENAADNIGDTLEFDRTYSDNAIANTEPAEEAEPPGILLPCATGSILLAVSVIVSAGYMGETLRKEPLKMLGEIEE
;
A
#
# COMPACT_ATOMS: atom_id res chain seq x y z
N MET A 1 -7.58 48.70 51.75
CA MET A 1 -7.99 48.14 53.06
C MET A 1 -8.64 46.76 52.93
N THR A 2 -9.59 46.54 52.01
CA THR A 2 -10.27 45.24 51.77
C THR A 2 -9.32 44.09 51.49
N LEU A 3 -8.36 44.26 50.59
CA LEU A 3 -7.39 43.21 50.21
C LEU A 3 -6.52 42.73 51.38
N TYR A 4 -6.05 43.65 52.23
CA TYR A 4 -5.26 43.34 53.43
C TYR A 4 -6.03 42.48 54.44
N TYR A 5 -7.32 42.75 54.63
CA TYR A 5 -8.17 41.96 55.52
C TYR A 5 -8.51 40.58 54.94
N SER A 6 -8.72 40.48 53.62
CA SER A 6 -8.91 39.19 52.94
C SER A 6 -7.67 38.30 53.09
N ILE A 7 -6.46 38.86 52.93
CA ILE A 7 -5.20 38.10 53.08
C ILE A 7 -4.99 37.63 54.53
N LYS A 8 -5.19 38.52 55.50
CA LYS A 8 -5.06 38.19 56.93
C LYS A 8 -6.06 37.13 57.37
N GLN A 9 -7.23 37.06 56.71
CA GLN A 9 -8.24 36.06 56.94
C GLN A 9 -7.84 34.69 56.38
N MET A 10 -7.28 34.62 55.15
CA MET A 10 -6.78 33.36 54.58
C MET A 10 -5.76 32.69 55.51
N LEU A 11 -4.88 33.50 56.12
CA LEU A 11 -3.87 33.05 57.09
C LEU A 11 -4.46 32.49 58.41
N ARG A 12 -5.72 32.81 58.74
CA ARG A 12 -6.40 32.30 59.94
C ARG A 12 -7.11 30.96 59.72
N SER A 13 -7.39 30.61 58.47
CA SER A 13 -7.96 29.31 58.08
C SER A 13 -7.12 28.67 56.96
N PRO A 14 -5.85 28.34 57.23
CA PRO A 14 -4.89 27.95 56.19
C PRO A 14 -5.32 26.67 55.49
N LEU A 15 -5.78 25.66 56.23
CA LEU A 15 -6.20 24.37 55.67
C LEU A 15 -7.33 24.52 54.64
N LYS A 16 -8.38 25.29 54.95
CA LYS A 16 -9.53 25.51 54.05
C LYS A 16 -9.14 26.30 52.81
N SER A 17 -8.25 27.28 52.95
CA SER A 17 -7.80 28.13 51.84
C SER A 17 -6.88 27.35 50.89
N ILE A 18 -5.97 26.54 51.43
CA ILE A 18 -5.10 25.64 50.66
C ILE A 18 -5.93 24.59 49.93
N LEU A 19 -6.87 23.95 50.63
CA LEU A 19 -7.74 22.94 50.03
C LEU A 19 -8.59 23.52 48.89
N PHE A 20 -9.16 24.71 49.06
CA PHE A 20 -9.90 25.40 47.99
C PHE A 20 -9.02 25.72 46.79
N PHE A 21 -7.84 26.27 47.02
CA PHE A 21 -6.87 26.58 45.96
C PHE A 21 -6.48 25.32 45.16
N LEU A 22 -6.13 24.23 45.85
CA LEU A 22 -5.72 22.98 45.20
C LEU A 22 -6.86 22.37 44.38
N LEU A 23 -8.08 22.31 44.94
CA LEU A 23 -9.24 21.74 44.27
C LEU A 23 -9.67 22.55 43.03
N VAL A 24 -9.67 23.88 43.12
CA VAL A 24 -9.92 24.74 41.94
C VAL A 24 -8.80 24.59 40.91
N GLY A 25 -7.55 24.42 41.36
CA GLY A 25 -6.42 24.10 40.50
C GLY A 25 -6.59 22.78 39.76
N ILE A 26 -7.05 21.72 40.42
CA ILE A 26 -7.33 20.41 39.79
C ILE A 26 -8.46 20.54 38.76
N CYS A 27 -9.52 21.32 39.04
CA CYS A 27 -10.57 21.55 38.05
C CYS A 27 -10.05 22.30 36.81
N ALA A 28 -9.27 23.37 37.02
CA ALA A 28 -8.66 24.11 35.93
C ALA A 28 -7.72 23.23 35.11
N PHE A 29 -6.96 22.35 35.78
CA PHE A 29 -6.10 21.35 35.15
C PHE A 29 -6.91 20.39 34.26
N PHE A 30 -7.98 19.77 34.77
CA PHE A 30 -8.81 18.85 33.97
C PHE A 30 -9.52 19.55 32.80
N LEU A 31 -9.99 20.79 32.97
CA LEU A 31 -10.62 21.54 31.90
C LEU A 31 -9.61 21.97 30.82
N ALA A 32 -8.41 22.39 31.22
CA ALA A 32 -7.33 22.72 30.29
C ALA A 32 -6.83 21.48 29.53
N LEU A 33 -6.58 20.37 30.24
CA LEU A 33 -6.13 19.11 29.63
C LEU A 33 -7.20 18.49 28.72
N GLY A 34 -8.45 18.41 29.19
CA GLY A 34 -9.57 17.89 28.42
C GLY A 34 -9.85 18.73 27.17
N GLY A 35 -9.80 20.07 27.30
CA GLY A 35 -9.92 20.99 26.18
C GLY A 35 -8.77 20.82 25.18
N ALA A 36 -7.54 20.64 25.66
CA ALA A 36 -6.38 20.43 24.80
C ALA A 36 -6.50 19.13 23.99
N PHE A 37 -6.90 18.02 24.61
CA PHE A 37 -7.16 16.76 23.91
C PHE A 37 -8.34 16.86 22.94
N TRP A 38 -9.36 17.66 23.26
CA TRP A 38 -10.47 17.91 22.33
C TRP A 38 -9.99 18.64 21.08
N TYR A 39 -9.21 19.70 21.26
CA TYR A 39 -8.65 20.49 20.16
C TYR A 39 -7.82 19.61 19.22
N MET A 40 -6.85 18.89 19.79
CA MET A 40 -5.98 17.99 19.01
C MET A 40 -6.74 16.81 18.38
N GLY A 41 -7.87 16.37 18.96
CA GLY A 41 -8.69 15.29 18.37
C GLY A 41 -9.67 15.78 17.29
N SER A 42 -10.09 17.04 17.34
CA SER A 42 -11.13 17.58 16.43
C SER A 42 -10.61 17.94 15.04
N ASP A 43 -9.40 18.49 14.96
CA ASP A 43 -8.80 18.93 13.70
C ASP A 43 -8.34 17.74 12.85
N TYR A 44 -7.84 16.68 13.52
CA TYR A 44 -7.49 15.41 12.85
C TYR A 44 -8.70 14.72 12.25
N MET A 45 -9.80 14.64 12.99
CA MET A 45 -10.96 13.85 12.57
C MET A 45 -11.64 14.38 11.31
N GLN A 46 -11.61 15.69 11.06
CA GLN A 46 -12.36 16.27 9.92
C GLN A 46 -11.83 15.83 8.55
N ASN A 47 -10.56 15.45 8.45
CA ASN A 47 -9.95 14.99 7.20
C ASN A 47 -9.20 13.66 7.38
N PHE A 48 -9.48 12.92 8.47
CA PHE A 48 -8.78 11.67 8.76
C PHE A 48 -9.08 10.63 7.69
N ASP A 49 -10.36 10.38 7.40
CA ASP A 49 -10.77 9.32 6.46
C ASP A 49 -10.24 9.55 5.04
N ASP A 50 -10.13 10.80 4.59
CA ASP A 50 -9.71 11.15 3.23
C ASP A 50 -8.20 10.93 2.99
N LYS A 51 -7.40 10.80 4.06
CA LYS A 51 -5.94 10.60 3.98
C LYS A 51 -5.52 9.13 3.84
N TYR A 52 -6.45 8.20 4.05
CA TYR A 52 -6.16 6.77 4.03
C TYR A 52 -6.92 6.08 2.91
N ILE A 53 -6.35 5.01 2.39
CA ILE A 53 -6.99 4.14 1.42
C ILE A 53 -6.85 2.72 1.98
N THR A 54 -7.97 1.99 2.02
CA THR A 54 -7.98 0.59 2.39
C THR A 54 -8.10 -0.27 1.13
N ILE A 55 -7.11 -1.12 0.88
CA ILE A 55 -7.11 -2.10 -0.20
C ILE A 55 -7.02 -3.53 0.34
N GLY A 56 -7.48 -4.48 -0.47
CA GLY A 56 -7.25 -5.90 -0.25
C GLY A 56 -6.53 -6.51 -1.46
N THR A 57 -5.63 -7.45 -1.22
CA THR A 57 -5.04 -8.32 -2.26
C THR A 57 -5.53 -9.75 -2.07
N VAL A 58 -5.63 -10.50 -3.17
CA VAL A 58 -6.18 -11.86 -3.18
C VAL A 58 -5.15 -12.85 -3.73
N GLU A 59 -4.89 -13.91 -2.99
CA GLU A 59 -3.98 -14.98 -3.37
C GLU A 59 -4.69 -16.33 -3.27
N GLN A 60 -4.71 -17.10 -4.34
CA GLN A 60 -5.17 -18.48 -4.26
C GLN A 60 -4.11 -19.31 -3.53
N LYS A 61 -4.51 -20.11 -2.55
CA LYS A 61 -3.62 -20.97 -1.79
C LYS A 61 -3.28 -22.22 -2.59
N TYR A 62 -2.12 -22.79 -2.30
CA TYR A 62 -1.84 -24.16 -2.70
C TYR A 62 -2.77 -25.12 -1.95
N GLU A 63 -3.41 -26.04 -2.66
CA GLU A 63 -4.24 -27.10 -2.06
C GLU A 63 -3.35 -28.09 -1.30
N GLY A 64 -2.10 -28.25 -1.74
CA GLY A 64 -1.10 -29.00 -1.00
C GLY A 64 0.27 -28.96 -1.68
N THR A 65 1.09 -29.97 -1.37
CA THR A 65 2.38 -30.17 -2.00
C THR A 65 2.34 -31.42 -2.86
N GLN A 66 2.91 -31.33 -4.07
CA GLN A 66 3.14 -32.46 -4.94
C GLN A 66 4.66 -32.69 -5.06
N THR A 67 5.07 -33.94 -5.08
CA THR A 67 6.45 -34.28 -5.41
C THR A 67 6.65 -34.11 -6.91
N ARG A 68 7.52 -33.19 -7.30
CA ARG A 68 8.01 -33.06 -8.67
C ARG A 68 9.39 -33.73 -8.78
N SER A 69 9.72 -34.19 -9.97
CA SER A 69 11.02 -34.74 -10.28
C SER A 69 11.70 -33.91 -11.35
N ARG A 70 13.03 -33.77 -11.25
CA ARG A 70 13.88 -33.22 -12.31
C ARG A 70 15.00 -34.23 -12.56
N TRP A 71 15.31 -34.47 -13.82
CA TRP A 71 16.47 -35.28 -14.16
C TRP A 71 17.76 -34.53 -13.78
N ASP A 72 18.64 -35.20 -13.03
CA ASP A 72 20.00 -34.72 -12.79
C ASP A 72 20.95 -35.59 -13.62
N PRO A 73 21.52 -35.03 -14.70
CA PRO A 73 22.34 -35.80 -15.62
C PRO A 73 23.78 -36.02 -15.10
N GLU A 74 24.23 -35.31 -14.05
CA GLU A 74 25.51 -35.60 -13.38
C GLU A 74 25.39 -36.81 -12.44
N LYS A 75 24.22 -36.98 -11.82
CA LYS A 75 23.92 -38.11 -10.93
C LYS A 75 23.24 -39.29 -11.64
N GLU A 76 22.87 -39.13 -12.90
CA GLU A 76 22.11 -40.11 -13.70
C GLU A 76 20.84 -40.60 -12.97
N GLN A 77 20.16 -39.71 -12.26
CA GLN A 77 18.95 -40.04 -11.51
C GLN A 77 17.99 -38.84 -11.42
N TYR A 78 16.72 -39.13 -11.17
CA TYR A 78 15.75 -38.10 -10.85
C TYR A 78 15.93 -37.59 -9.41
N GLU A 79 16.08 -36.28 -9.28
CA GLU A 79 15.96 -35.59 -8.00
C GLU A 79 14.51 -35.20 -7.76
N TYR A 80 14.03 -35.52 -6.56
CA TYR A 80 12.65 -35.26 -6.14
C TYR A 80 12.62 -34.09 -5.18
N TYR A 81 11.75 -33.12 -5.45
CA TYR A 81 11.52 -31.97 -4.59
C TYR A 81 10.01 -31.74 -4.43
N ASN A 82 9.62 -31.15 -3.30
CA ASN A 82 8.23 -30.81 -3.05
C ASN A 82 7.96 -29.42 -3.61
N ALA A 83 6.93 -29.29 -4.44
CA ALA A 83 6.41 -28.03 -4.94
C ALA A 83 4.95 -27.88 -4.52
N GLY A 84 4.49 -26.66 -4.29
CA GLY A 84 3.06 -26.39 -4.14
C GLY A 84 2.31 -26.79 -5.40
N TYR A 85 1.10 -27.32 -5.26
CA TYR A 85 0.15 -27.46 -6.36
C TYR A 85 -1.13 -26.72 -6.00
N TYR A 86 -1.65 -26.01 -6.99
CA TYR A 86 -2.94 -25.37 -6.88
C TYR A 86 -4.03 -26.40 -7.20
N GLY A 87 -5.19 -26.23 -6.57
CA GLY A 87 -6.39 -27.01 -6.89
C GLY A 87 -7.06 -26.53 -8.17
N GLU A 88 -8.38 -26.67 -8.24
CA GLU A 88 -9.15 -26.10 -9.34
C GLU A 88 -8.99 -24.57 -9.40
N TRP A 89 -9.05 -24.04 -10.61
CA TRP A 89 -8.99 -22.61 -10.82
C TRP A 89 -10.23 -21.94 -10.21
N ILE A 90 -10.02 -20.91 -9.39
CA ILE A 90 -11.12 -20.13 -8.82
C ILE A 90 -11.26 -18.84 -9.63
N ASP A 91 -12.45 -18.60 -10.16
CA ASP A 91 -12.72 -17.37 -10.91
C ASP A 91 -12.89 -16.15 -9.98
N GLU A 92 -12.55 -14.96 -10.47
CA GLU A 92 -12.67 -13.72 -9.69
C GLU A 92 -14.12 -13.39 -9.32
N ASP A 93 -15.09 -13.93 -10.07
CA ASP A 93 -16.52 -13.76 -9.82
C ASP A 93 -16.94 -14.18 -8.40
N VAL A 94 -16.21 -15.10 -7.76
CA VAL A 94 -16.50 -15.52 -6.37
C VAL A 94 -16.28 -14.39 -5.36
N LEU A 95 -15.52 -13.35 -5.74
CA LEU A 95 -15.28 -12.19 -4.92
C LEU A 95 -16.43 -11.17 -5.01
N ASP A 96 -17.36 -11.28 -5.97
CA ASP A 96 -18.55 -10.41 -6.03
C ASP A 96 -19.70 -10.98 -5.17
N PHE A 97 -19.64 -10.71 -3.87
CA PHE A 97 -20.65 -11.18 -2.90
C PHE A 97 -21.42 -10.03 -2.20
N PRO A 98 -22.65 -10.29 -1.73
CA PRO A 98 -23.47 -9.28 -1.06
C PRO A 98 -22.79 -8.67 0.17
N GLY A 99 -22.66 -7.34 0.17
CA GLY A 99 -22.09 -6.59 1.28
C GLY A 99 -20.55 -6.53 1.30
N ALA A 100 -19.88 -6.93 0.22
CA ALA A 100 -18.46 -6.61 0.06
C ALA A 100 -18.20 -5.10 -0.02
N ASP A 101 -19.20 -4.31 -0.43
CA ASP A 101 -19.23 -2.84 -0.38
C ASP A 101 -18.00 -2.19 -1.03
N TYR A 102 -17.51 -2.77 -2.13
CA TYR A 102 -16.34 -2.30 -2.88
C TYR A 102 -16.48 -0.85 -3.36
N ILE A 103 -15.41 -0.07 -3.20
CA ILE A 103 -15.20 1.18 -3.93
C ILE A 103 -14.66 0.86 -5.32
N LEU A 104 -13.63 0.01 -5.39
CA LEU A 104 -13.10 -0.57 -6.63
C LEU A 104 -13.19 -2.09 -6.51
N LYS A 105 -13.84 -2.72 -7.49
CA LYS A 105 -14.07 -4.17 -7.49
C LYS A 105 -12.77 -4.96 -7.70
N PRO A 106 -12.69 -6.19 -7.19
CA PRO A 106 -11.57 -7.09 -7.47
C PRO A 106 -11.57 -7.49 -8.94
N ARG A 107 -10.35 -7.57 -9.50
CA ARG A 107 -10.08 -8.12 -10.83
C ARG A 107 -8.72 -8.79 -10.83
N GLN A 108 -8.63 -9.98 -11.41
CA GLN A 108 -7.39 -10.59 -11.82
C GLN A 108 -6.94 -9.91 -13.11
N ARG A 109 -5.92 -9.06 -13.01
CA ARG A 109 -5.46 -8.26 -14.14
C ARG A 109 -4.43 -9.05 -14.96
N PRO A 110 -4.55 -9.08 -16.30
CA PRO A 110 -3.40 -9.35 -17.13
C PRO A 110 -2.51 -8.11 -17.21
N TYR A 111 -1.33 -8.28 -17.78
CA TYR A 111 -0.68 -7.20 -18.50
C TYR A 111 -0.74 -7.46 -20.00
N PHE A 112 -0.71 -6.40 -20.79
CA PHE A 112 -0.67 -6.49 -22.25
C PHE A 112 0.72 -6.18 -22.80
N GLY A 113 1.09 -6.79 -23.91
CA GLY A 113 2.25 -6.36 -24.69
C GLY A 113 1.86 -5.33 -25.74
N ALA A 114 2.53 -4.18 -25.73
CA ALA A 114 2.40 -3.15 -26.76
C ALA A 114 3.68 -3.02 -27.58
N TYR A 115 3.59 -3.17 -28.91
CA TYR A 115 4.73 -2.97 -29.80
C TYR A 115 4.96 -1.49 -30.10
N ILE A 116 6.14 -0.96 -29.77
CA ILE A 116 6.50 0.44 -29.95
C ILE A 116 7.59 0.56 -31.01
N GLU A 117 7.23 0.97 -32.22
CA GLU A 117 8.15 1.06 -33.37
C GLU A 117 9.36 1.99 -33.10
N ASN A 118 9.21 3.02 -32.28
CA ASN A 118 10.30 3.96 -31.99
C ASN A 118 11.17 3.56 -30.80
N LEU A 119 10.81 2.49 -30.08
CA LEU A 119 11.58 1.97 -28.97
C LEU A 119 12.58 0.97 -29.52
N TYR A 120 13.88 1.25 -29.50
CA TYR A 120 14.89 0.26 -29.88
C TYR A 120 16.12 0.42 -29.01
N ASP A 121 16.34 -0.54 -28.11
CA ASP A 121 17.48 -0.55 -27.19
C ASP A 121 18.81 -0.96 -27.89
N GLY A 122 18.80 -1.21 -29.21
CA GLY A 122 20.02 -1.17 -30.04
C GLY A 122 20.88 -2.43 -30.06
N ILE A 123 20.64 -3.38 -29.17
CA ILE A 123 21.54 -4.52 -28.93
C ILE A 123 20.72 -5.79 -29.02
N GLY A 124 20.90 -6.57 -30.10
CA GLY A 124 20.38 -7.93 -30.15
C GLY A 124 20.93 -8.75 -28.98
N SER A 125 20.14 -9.68 -28.46
CA SER A 125 20.56 -10.50 -27.33
C SER A 125 21.39 -11.69 -27.81
N SER A 126 22.56 -11.92 -27.21
CA SER A 126 23.24 -13.22 -27.34
C SER A 126 22.58 -14.30 -26.49
N ASP A 127 21.67 -13.93 -25.57
CA ASP A 127 21.11 -14.86 -24.61
C ASP A 127 20.03 -15.75 -25.23
N MET A 128 19.49 -15.37 -26.39
CA MET A 128 18.46 -16.14 -27.08
C MET A 128 18.46 -15.86 -28.58
N GLY A 129 18.32 -16.90 -29.41
CA GLY A 129 18.32 -16.74 -30.87
C GLY A 129 17.80 -17.97 -31.60
N THR A 130 17.49 -17.84 -32.87
CA THR A 130 17.01 -18.95 -33.71
C THR A 130 18.01 -19.18 -34.84
N VAL A 131 18.53 -20.39 -34.96
CA VAL A 131 19.56 -20.73 -35.94
C VAL A 131 19.26 -22.04 -36.66
N GLU A 132 19.76 -22.14 -37.88
CA GLU A 132 20.08 -23.40 -38.52
C GLU A 132 21.53 -23.76 -38.14
N ALA A 133 21.76 -24.95 -37.62
CA ALA A 133 23.06 -25.41 -37.16
C ALA A 133 23.33 -26.87 -37.53
N THR A 134 24.60 -27.23 -37.70
CA THR A 134 25.06 -28.61 -37.90
C THR A 134 25.98 -29.00 -36.75
N PRO A 135 25.89 -30.23 -36.22
CA PRO A 135 26.90 -30.72 -35.30
C PRO A 135 28.24 -30.85 -36.01
N VAL A 136 29.34 -30.53 -35.31
CA VAL A 136 30.70 -30.68 -35.84
C VAL A 136 31.07 -32.15 -35.96
N GLU A 137 30.63 -32.98 -35.02
CA GLU A 137 30.72 -34.44 -35.04
C GLU A 137 29.38 -35.04 -34.60
N THR A 138 29.01 -36.22 -35.11
CA THR A 138 27.79 -36.92 -34.70
C THR A 138 27.85 -37.24 -33.20
N GLY A 139 26.82 -36.84 -32.44
CA GLY A 139 26.81 -37.03 -31.00
C GLY A 139 25.45 -36.73 -30.37
N ALA A 140 25.25 -37.24 -29.15
CA ALA A 140 24.12 -36.88 -28.31
C ALA A 140 24.23 -35.43 -27.84
N MET A 141 23.10 -34.80 -27.53
CA MET A 141 23.06 -33.45 -26.96
C MET A 141 23.43 -33.40 -25.46
N TYR A 142 23.93 -34.50 -24.89
CA TYR A 142 24.56 -34.51 -23.57
C TYR A 142 25.76 -35.46 -23.56
N PRO A 143 26.92 -35.08 -22.95
CA PRO A 143 27.32 -33.73 -22.52
C PRO A 143 27.32 -32.71 -23.66
N SER A 144 27.79 -31.48 -23.44
CA SER A 144 27.65 -30.41 -24.42
C SER A 144 28.22 -30.77 -25.80
N LEU A 145 27.35 -30.71 -26.82
CA LEU A 145 27.63 -31.02 -28.21
C LEU A 145 28.12 -29.76 -28.94
N LEU A 146 29.26 -29.86 -29.62
CA LEU A 146 29.79 -28.74 -30.40
C LEU A 146 29.04 -28.61 -31.73
N MET A 147 28.39 -27.47 -31.91
CA MET A 147 27.59 -27.11 -33.07
C MET A 147 28.26 -25.99 -33.87
N ARG A 148 27.90 -25.88 -35.15
CA ARG A 148 28.27 -24.78 -36.04
C ARG A 148 27.02 -24.15 -36.62
N VAL A 149 26.92 -22.83 -36.52
CA VAL A 149 25.85 -22.06 -37.18
C VAL A 149 26.02 -22.15 -38.70
N VAL A 150 24.96 -22.58 -39.38
CA VAL A 150 24.83 -22.61 -40.84
C VAL A 150 24.14 -21.35 -41.34
N ARG A 151 23.09 -20.91 -40.62
CA ARG A 151 22.35 -19.69 -40.93
C ARG A 151 21.67 -19.17 -39.67
N THR A 152 21.66 -17.85 -39.51
CA THR A 152 20.92 -17.19 -38.44
C THR A 152 19.54 -16.77 -38.95
N ILE A 153 18.50 -17.20 -38.26
CA ILE A 153 17.11 -16.80 -38.52
C ILE A 153 16.77 -15.57 -37.66
N ASP A 154 17.19 -15.60 -36.39
CA ASP A 154 17.00 -14.53 -35.41
C ASP A 154 18.20 -14.47 -34.45
N GLY A 155 18.54 -13.27 -33.99
CA GLY A 155 19.61 -13.02 -33.01
C GLY A 155 20.99 -12.69 -33.58
N THR A 156 22.00 -12.76 -32.71
CA THR A 156 23.31 -12.15 -32.96
C THR A 156 24.39 -13.14 -33.41
N MET A 157 24.09 -14.44 -33.44
CA MET A 157 25.08 -15.45 -33.81
C MET A 157 25.46 -15.30 -35.30
N GLU A 158 26.73 -15.47 -35.62
CA GLU A 158 27.25 -15.32 -36.99
C GLU A 158 27.32 -16.66 -37.74
N GLU A 159 27.18 -16.62 -39.06
CA GLU A 159 27.40 -17.80 -39.91
C GLU A 159 28.81 -18.36 -39.70
N GLY A 160 28.91 -19.66 -39.43
CA GLY A 160 30.16 -20.36 -39.14
C GLY A 160 30.61 -20.31 -37.68
N GLU A 161 29.95 -19.52 -36.83
CA GLU A 161 30.20 -19.47 -35.39
C GLU A 161 30.02 -20.85 -34.75
N LEU A 162 30.84 -21.13 -33.74
CA LEU A 162 30.78 -22.36 -32.96
C LEU A 162 30.10 -22.10 -31.62
N PHE A 163 29.21 -23.00 -31.23
CA PHE A 163 28.55 -22.95 -29.93
C PHE A 163 28.37 -24.34 -29.35
N TYR A 164 28.18 -24.43 -28.04
CA TYR A 164 27.86 -25.69 -27.37
C TYR A 164 26.35 -25.78 -27.13
N LEU A 165 25.76 -26.88 -27.57
CA LEU A 165 24.35 -27.23 -27.32
C LEU A 165 24.30 -28.31 -26.24
N CYS A 166 23.43 -28.16 -25.27
CA CYS A 166 23.22 -29.19 -24.25
C CYS A 166 21.73 -29.36 -23.95
N ASP A 167 21.28 -30.61 -23.84
CA ASP A 167 19.99 -30.98 -23.29
C ASP A 167 20.19 -31.63 -21.91
N HIS A 168 19.96 -30.83 -20.86
CA HIS A 168 20.10 -31.27 -19.48
C HIS A 168 18.84 -31.94 -18.93
N GLU A 169 17.71 -31.81 -19.63
CA GLU A 169 16.40 -32.18 -19.09
C GLU A 169 15.94 -33.54 -19.59
N ASP A 170 16.49 -34.00 -20.73
CA ASP A 170 16.23 -35.33 -21.27
C ASP A 170 17.19 -36.40 -20.69
N PRO A 171 16.69 -37.50 -20.09
CA PRO A 171 17.53 -38.65 -19.70
C PRO A 171 18.12 -39.43 -20.88
N GLU A 172 17.53 -39.35 -22.07
CA GLU A 172 18.01 -39.99 -23.30
C GLU A 172 18.12 -38.98 -24.46
N PRO A 173 19.01 -37.97 -24.37
CA PRO A 173 19.09 -36.90 -25.36
C PRO A 173 19.33 -37.42 -26.79
N ASP A 174 18.62 -36.81 -27.74
CA ASP A 174 18.73 -37.18 -29.14
C ASP A 174 20.16 -37.05 -29.68
N VAL A 175 20.49 -37.93 -30.64
CA VAL A 175 21.76 -37.94 -31.37
C VAL A 175 21.61 -37.17 -32.67
N LEU A 176 22.33 -36.07 -32.82
CA LEU A 176 22.38 -35.29 -34.05
C LEU A 176 23.51 -35.79 -34.96
N GLU A 177 23.24 -35.91 -36.26
CA GLU A 177 24.21 -36.45 -37.23
C GLU A 177 25.01 -35.35 -37.92
N ALA A 178 26.33 -35.50 -37.95
CA ALA A 178 27.21 -34.62 -38.72
C ALA A 178 26.87 -34.65 -40.22
N GLY A 179 26.82 -33.46 -40.83
CA GLY A 179 26.44 -33.28 -42.23
C GLY A 179 24.96 -33.04 -42.47
N LYS A 180 24.12 -33.15 -41.42
CA LYS A 180 22.73 -32.67 -41.43
C LYS A 180 22.61 -31.29 -40.81
N THR A 181 21.60 -30.54 -41.25
CA THR A 181 21.30 -29.21 -40.70
C THR A 181 20.02 -29.29 -39.90
N TYR A 182 20.00 -28.63 -38.75
CA TYR A 182 18.88 -28.60 -37.82
C TYR A 182 18.51 -27.16 -37.49
N VAL A 183 17.22 -26.83 -37.48
CA VAL A 183 16.73 -25.54 -36.98
C VAL A 183 16.36 -25.68 -35.50
N MET A 184 16.71 -24.69 -34.70
CA MET A 184 16.46 -24.66 -33.26
C MET A 184 16.42 -23.23 -32.73
N GLN A 185 15.66 -23.01 -31.66
CA GLN A 185 15.77 -21.82 -30.84
C GLN A 185 16.66 -22.15 -29.64
N LEU A 186 17.60 -21.26 -29.35
CA LEU A 186 18.63 -21.43 -28.36
C LEU A 186 18.43 -20.42 -27.24
N GLN A 187 18.74 -20.83 -26.02
CA GLN A 187 18.81 -19.96 -24.85
C GLN A 187 20.12 -20.20 -24.09
N LEU A 188 20.89 -19.14 -23.87
CA LEU A 188 22.13 -19.18 -23.09
C LEU A 188 21.81 -19.50 -21.63
N ARG A 189 22.47 -20.50 -21.04
CA ARG A 189 22.13 -20.97 -19.68
C ARG A 189 23.33 -21.06 -18.75
N THR A 190 24.30 -21.91 -19.06
CA THR A 190 25.39 -22.27 -18.15
C THR A 190 26.70 -22.45 -18.93
N PHE A 191 27.67 -23.14 -18.34
CA PHE A 191 28.96 -23.44 -18.94
C PHE A 191 28.96 -24.81 -19.61
N ALA A 192 29.58 -24.87 -20.78
CA ALA A 192 29.78 -26.11 -21.51
C ALA A 192 30.63 -27.09 -20.69
N HIS A 193 30.33 -28.38 -20.81
CA HIS A 193 31.03 -29.47 -20.12
C HIS A 193 31.17 -30.72 -21.01
N GLY A 194 31.98 -31.65 -20.52
CA GLY A 194 32.24 -32.92 -21.20
C GLY A 194 33.38 -32.91 -22.22
N PRO A 195 33.56 -34.02 -22.96
CA PRO A 195 34.77 -34.27 -23.75
C PRO A 195 35.01 -33.32 -24.92
N ALA A 196 33.96 -32.66 -25.41
CA ALA A 196 34.06 -31.70 -26.52
C ALA A 196 34.64 -30.35 -26.09
N VAL A 197 34.66 -30.05 -24.78
CA VAL A 197 35.11 -28.77 -24.24
C VAL A 197 36.62 -28.78 -24.04
N LYS A 198 37.28 -27.70 -24.46
CA LYS A 198 38.73 -27.55 -24.30
C LYS A 198 39.10 -27.39 -22.83
N GLU A 199 40.03 -28.21 -22.37
CA GLU A 199 40.50 -28.22 -20.98
C GLU A 199 40.98 -26.83 -20.52
N GLY A 200 40.46 -26.37 -19.37
CA GLY A 200 40.81 -25.08 -18.76
C GLY A 200 40.13 -23.85 -19.35
N LYS A 201 39.09 -24.02 -20.19
CA LYS A 201 38.25 -22.91 -20.68
C LYS A 201 36.83 -22.99 -20.14
N GLU A 202 36.34 -21.88 -19.60
CA GLU A 202 34.92 -21.66 -19.34
C GLU A 202 34.30 -21.05 -20.60
N GLU A 203 33.60 -21.87 -21.37
CA GLU A 203 32.81 -21.45 -22.53
C GLU A 203 31.33 -21.59 -22.17
N MET A 204 30.48 -20.71 -22.67
CA MET A 204 29.04 -20.79 -22.41
C MET A 204 28.37 -21.87 -23.28
N GLU A 205 27.28 -22.44 -22.79
CA GLU A 205 26.41 -23.33 -23.54
C GLU A 205 24.97 -22.81 -23.65
N TYR A 206 24.32 -23.30 -24.69
CA TYR A 206 22.93 -23.03 -25.01
C TYR A 206 22.08 -24.27 -24.79
N TRP A 207 20.87 -24.07 -24.28
CA TRP A 207 19.83 -25.08 -24.20
C TRP A 207 18.78 -24.81 -25.27
N LEU A 208 18.00 -25.84 -25.59
CA LEU A 208 16.85 -25.68 -26.47
C LEU A 208 15.78 -24.83 -25.76
N ALA A 209 15.33 -23.77 -26.44
CA ALA A 209 14.17 -23.00 -26.01
C ALA A 209 12.88 -23.61 -26.60
N PRO A 210 11.70 -23.36 -26.00
CA PRO A 210 10.43 -23.92 -26.47
C PRO A 210 10.06 -23.60 -27.93
N GLY A 211 10.75 -22.64 -28.56
CA GLY A 211 10.78 -22.48 -30.01
C GLY A 211 9.42 -22.18 -30.60
N ILE A 212 8.95 -23.11 -31.44
CA ILE A 212 7.70 -22.97 -32.18
C ILE A 212 6.45 -23.34 -31.39
N THR A 213 6.52 -23.69 -30.11
CA THR A 213 5.34 -24.06 -29.29
C THR A 213 4.38 -22.91 -29.03
N SER A 214 3.17 -23.22 -28.55
CA SER A 214 2.17 -22.20 -28.14
C SER A 214 1.48 -22.55 -26.83
N SER A 215 1.33 -21.55 -25.97
CA SER A 215 0.66 -21.59 -24.68
C SER A 215 -0.66 -20.82 -24.73
N GLN A 216 -1.25 -20.66 -25.92
CA GLN A 216 -2.49 -19.90 -26.09
C GLN A 216 -3.61 -20.43 -25.18
N TYR A 217 -4.36 -19.52 -24.56
CA TYR A 217 -5.58 -19.81 -23.82
C TYR A 217 -6.79 -19.10 -24.42
N THR A 218 -7.98 -19.64 -24.16
CA THR A 218 -9.27 -18.98 -24.42
C THR A 218 -9.60 -17.97 -23.31
N ALA A 219 -10.61 -17.12 -23.53
CA ALA A 219 -11.15 -16.24 -22.48
C ALA A 219 -11.63 -16.99 -21.23
N ASP A 220 -12.11 -18.23 -21.41
CA ASP A 220 -12.52 -19.13 -20.32
C ASP A 220 -11.33 -19.82 -19.63
N LYS A 221 -10.10 -19.35 -19.89
CA LYS A 221 -8.85 -19.86 -19.30
C LYS A 221 -8.56 -21.32 -19.65
N GLU A 222 -9.11 -21.82 -20.76
CA GLU A 222 -8.83 -23.17 -21.27
C GLU A 222 -7.66 -23.13 -22.26
N LYS A 223 -6.71 -24.08 -22.12
CA LYS A 223 -5.56 -24.16 -23.03
C LYS A 223 -6.03 -24.56 -24.43
N VAL A 224 -5.66 -23.77 -25.44
CA VAL A 224 -5.93 -24.08 -26.85
C VAL A 224 -4.97 -25.19 -27.28
N TYR A 225 -5.54 -26.24 -27.88
CA TYR A 225 -4.75 -27.38 -28.36
C TYR A 225 -3.81 -26.96 -29.50
N ASP A 226 -2.54 -27.32 -29.36
CA ASP A 226 -1.51 -27.18 -30.38
C ASP A 226 -0.74 -28.49 -30.51
N PRO A 227 -0.79 -29.17 -31.67
CA PRO A 227 -0.14 -30.46 -31.86
C PRO A 227 1.39 -30.41 -31.69
N VAL A 228 2.01 -29.24 -31.89
CA VAL A 228 3.47 -29.07 -31.74
C VAL A 228 3.90 -29.26 -30.28
N ASN A 229 3.02 -28.97 -29.31
CA ASN A 229 3.32 -29.13 -27.89
C ASN A 229 3.42 -30.60 -27.46
N GLU A 230 2.83 -31.54 -28.20
CA GLU A 230 2.81 -32.97 -27.85
C GLU A 230 4.07 -33.71 -28.34
N GLU A 231 4.90 -33.04 -29.16
CA GLU A 231 6.09 -33.67 -29.74
C GLU A 231 7.28 -33.68 -28.78
N ASP A 232 7.24 -32.89 -27.70
CA ASP A 232 8.34 -32.70 -26.74
C ASP A 232 9.71 -32.51 -27.42
N ARG A 233 9.72 -31.88 -28.60
CA ARG A 233 10.89 -31.71 -29.46
C ARG A 233 11.01 -30.27 -29.93
N TYR A 234 12.13 -29.64 -29.57
CA TYR A 234 12.39 -28.21 -29.75
C TYR A 234 13.36 -27.87 -30.89
N TYR A 235 13.55 -28.81 -31.82
CA TYR A 235 14.39 -28.64 -33.01
C TYR A 235 13.85 -29.50 -34.18
N ASP A 236 14.30 -29.21 -35.41
CA ASP A 236 13.91 -29.98 -36.60
C ASP A 236 15.03 -30.15 -37.62
N GLU A 237 15.10 -31.29 -38.29
CA GLU A 237 16.00 -31.50 -39.44
C GLU A 237 15.52 -30.68 -40.65
N VAL A 238 16.39 -29.81 -41.16
CA VAL A 238 16.13 -28.98 -42.34
C VAL A 238 16.42 -29.78 -43.60
N THR A 239 15.36 -30.31 -44.21
CA THR A 239 15.39 -31.05 -45.48
C THR A 239 14.99 -30.18 -46.66
N GLU A 240 15.20 -30.65 -47.89
CA GLU A 240 14.78 -29.93 -49.10
C GLU A 240 13.26 -29.66 -49.08
N GLY A 241 12.87 -28.39 -49.21
CA GLY A 241 11.46 -27.97 -49.16
C GLY A 241 10.88 -27.84 -47.73
N PHE A 242 11.67 -28.01 -46.67
CA PHE A 242 11.20 -27.90 -45.28
C PHE A 242 10.45 -26.59 -45.00
N TYR A 243 10.98 -25.45 -45.44
CA TYR A 243 10.38 -24.13 -45.23
C TYR A 243 9.09 -23.88 -46.01
N GLU A 244 8.71 -24.76 -46.93
CA GLU A 244 7.41 -24.70 -47.62
C GLU A 244 6.29 -25.38 -46.81
N THR A 245 6.66 -26.21 -45.84
CA THR A 245 5.73 -26.87 -44.90
C THR A 245 5.22 -25.89 -43.85
N ASP A 246 4.07 -26.17 -43.25
CA ASP A 246 3.51 -25.33 -42.18
C ASP A 246 4.46 -25.26 -40.96
N ARG A 247 5.16 -26.36 -40.66
CA ARG A 247 6.16 -26.43 -39.58
C ARG A 247 7.37 -25.55 -39.87
N GLY A 248 7.93 -25.62 -41.08
CA GLY A 248 9.04 -24.76 -41.49
C GLY A 248 8.65 -23.27 -41.52
N LYS A 249 7.45 -22.94 -42.00
CA LYS A 249 6.94 -21.55 -41.94
C LYS A 249 6.84 -21.05 -40.50
N ARG A 250 6.42 -21.90 -39.56
CA ARG A 250 6.35 -21.58 -38.13
C ARG A 250 7.72 -21.20 -37.56
N TRP A 251 8.78 -21.92 -37.92
CA TRP A 251 10.16 -21.54 -37.57
C TRP A 251 10.58 -20.18 -38.12
N LEU A 252 10.20 -19.87 -39.37
CA LEU A 252 10.52 -18.57 -39.97
C LEU A 252 9.83 -17.40 -39.28
N LYS A 253 8.72 -17.61 -38.55
CA LYS A 253 8.07 -16.56 -37.76
C LYS A 253 8.90 -16.12 -36.57
N LEU A 254 9.79 -16.97 -36.06
CA LEU A 254 10.70 -16.60 -34.97
C LEU A 254 11.77 -15.58 -35.41
N ALA A 255 11.91 -15.30 -36.71
CA ALA A 255 12.77 -14.20 -37.21
C ALA A 255 12.39 -12.82 -36.65
N SER A 256 11.19 -12.66 -36.11
CA SER A 256 10.72 -11.41 -35.48
C SER A 256 10.88 -11.41 -33.96
N PHE A 257 11.39 -12.47 -33.36
CA PHE A 257 11.36 -12.65 -31.91
C PHE A 257 12.17 -11.58 -31.16
N GLN A 258 13.44 -11.35 -31.52
CA GLN A 258 14.22 -10.29 -30.86
C GLN A 258 13.66 -8.89 -31.13
N ASP A 259 13.15 -8.63 -32.33
CA ASP A 259 12.51 -7.34 -32.62
C ASP A 259 11.30 -7.12 -31.71
N LEU A 260 10.42 -8.10 -31.58
CA LEU A 260 9.29 -8.04 -30.66
C LEU A 260 9.76 -7.87 -29.21
N GLN A 261 10.74 -8.65 -28.76
CA GLN A 261 11.25 -8.58 -27.39
C GLN A 261 11.80 -7.19 -27.04
N MET A 262 12.51 -6.55 -27.97
CA MET A 262 13.19 -5.27 -27.75
C MET A 262 12.29 -4.04 -27.93
N ARG A 263 11.13 -4.23 -28.56
CA ARG A 263 10.18 -3.15 -28.88
C ARG A 263 8.86 -3.26 -28.12
N THR A 264 8.68 -4.32 -27.35
CA THR A 264 7.45 -4.53 -26.60
C THR A 264 7.59 -4.05 -25.16
N ILE A 265 6.64 -3.23 -24.74
CA ILE A 265 6.51 -2.76 -23.36
C ILE A 265 5.28 -3.40 -22.69
N PRO A 266 5.31 -3.63 -21.37
CA PRO A 266 4.12 -4.04 -20.65
C PRO A 266 3.15 -2.86 -20.46
N VAL A 267 1.86 -3.12 -20.67
CA VAL A 267 0.77 -2.18 -20.43
C VAL A 267 -0.17 -2.77 -19.38
N GLN A 268 -0.30 -2.09 -18.24
CA GLN A 268 -1.09 -2.53 -17.10
C GLN A 268 -2.44 -1.80 -17.06
N PRO A 269 -3.55 -2.47 -17.43
CA PRO A 269 -4.89 -1.93 -17.19
C PRO A 269 -5.24 -1.98 -15.69
N VAL A 270 -5.82 -0.91 -15.16
CA VAL A 270 -6.24 -0.85 -13.74
C VAL A 270 -7.43 0.10 -13.54
N ASP A 271 -8.20 -0.10 -12.46
CA ASP A 271 -9.30 0.79 -12.05
C ASP A 271 -8.83 1.95 -11.13
N GLY A 272 -7.57 1.94 -10.72
CA GLY A 272 -6.94 2.96 -9.86
C GLY A 272 -5.50 2.59 -9.51
N THR A 273 -4.57 3.55 -9.53
CA THR A 273 -3.16 3.33 -9.15
C THR A 273 -3.01 2.77 -7.75
N CYS A 274 -3.91 3.09 -6.82
CA CYS A 274 -3.90 2.54 -5.46
C CYS A 274 -4.05 1.01 -5.41
N LEU A 275 -4.50 0.36 -6.50
CA LEU A 275 -4.56 -1.09 -6.61
C LEU A 275 -3.23 -1.74 -7.05
N LEU A 276 -2.25 -0.92 -7.45
CA LEU A 276 -0.89 -1.33 -7.78
C LEU A 276 0.00 -1.08 -6.55
N MET A 277 0.54 -2.14 -5.96
CA MET A 277 1.24 -2.06 -4.68
C MET A 277 2.45 -1.12 -4.69
N HIS A 278 3.16 -1.01 -5.81
CA HIS A 278 4.27 -0.06 -5.94
C HIS A 278 3.82 1.41 -5.84
N PHE A 279 2.62 1.79 -6.32
CA PHE A 279 2.05 3.11 -6.07
C PHE A 279 1.53 3.24 -4.63
N TYR A 280 0.83 2.23 -4.14
CA TYR A 280 0.26 2.22 -2.80
C TYR A 280 1.32 2.35 -1.68
N ASN A 281 2.45 1.66 -1.83
CA ASN A 281 3.58 1.70 -0.89
C ASN A 281 4.51 2.90 -1.10
N GLY A 282 4.26 3.74 -2.11
CA GLY A 282 5.11 4.89 -2.46
C GLY A 282 6.49 4.51 -3.02
N GLU A 283 6.60 3.34 -3.65
CA GLU A 283 7.77 2.91 -4.45
C GLU A 283 7.75 3.51 -5.85
N ALA A 284 6.55 3.78 -6.37
CA ALA A 284 6.29 4.58 -7.55
C ALA A 284 5.68 5.92 -7.17
N GLN A 285 6.21 7.01 -7.74
CA GLN A 285 5.75 8.36 -7.48
C GLN A 285 5.67 9.14 -8.79
N ILE A 286 4.56 9.87 -8.98
CA ILE A 286 4.39 10.74 -10.14
C ILE A 286 5.28 11.97 -9.96
N THR A 287 6.24 12.14 -10.88
CA THR A 287 7.24 13.21 -10.83
C THR A 287 6.86 14.40 -11.71
N GLU A 288 6.10 14.16 -12.78
CA GLU A 288 5.56 15.20 -13.65
C GLU A 288 4.09 14.94 -14.01
N GLY A 289 3.31 16.00 -14.18
CA GLY A 289 1.88 15.88 -14.50
C GLY A 289 1.02 15.54 -13.27
N ARG A 290 0.10 14.59 -13.43
CA ARG A 290 -0.85 14.15 -12.41
C ARG A 290 -1.20 12.67 -12.55
N ASP A 291 -1.85 12.12 -11.53
CA ASP A 291 -2.49 10.82 -11.63
C ASP A 291 -3.73 10.87 -12.54
N ILE A 292 -4.17 9.70 -13.00
CA ILE A 292 -5.45 9.49 -13.67
C ILE A 292 -6.56 9.67 -12.62
N THR A 293 -7.58 10.46 -12.97
CA THR A 293 -8.68 10.76 -12.05
C THR A 293 -9.66 9.60 -11.91
N GLU A 294 -10.41 9.54 -10.80
CA GLU A 294 -11.45 8.53 -10.59
C GLU A 294 -12.50 8.57 -11.73
N GLU A 295 -12.85 9.75 -12.25
CA GLU A 295 -13.75 9.89 -13.39
C GLU A 295 -13.16 9.35 -14.70
N GLU A 296 -11.87 9.56 -14.95
CA GLU A 296 -11.18 9.03 -16.13
C GLU A 296 -11.08 7.49 -16.08
N TYR A 297 -10.82 6.92 -14.90
CA TYR A 297 -10.88 5.47 -14.68
C TYR A 297 -12.28 4.92 -14.95
N ALA A 298 -13.30 5.54 -14.37
CA ALA A 298 -14.69 5.09 -14.51
C ALA A 298 -15.21 5.20 -15.95
N GLN A 299 -14.77 6.21 -16.71
CA GLN A 299 -15.20 6.43 -18.09
C GLN A 299 -14.36 5.68 -19.13
N GLY A 300 -13.23 5.09 -18.74
CA GLY A 300 -12.28 4.49 -19.69
C GLY A 300 -11.64 5.55 -20.59
N ALA A 301 -11.26 6.69 -20.02
CA ALA A 301 -10.59 7.74 -20.78
C ALA A 301 -9.29 7.22 -21.40
N LYS A 302 -8.96 7.69 -22.60
CA LYS A 302 -7.73 7.31 -23.32
C LYS A 302 -6.55 8.14 -22.81
N VAL A 303 -6.20 7.90 -21.55
CA VAL A 303 -5.08 8.55 -20.85
C VAL A 303 -4.15 7.49 -20.27
N CYS A 304 -2.87 7.82 -20.07
CA CYS A 304 -1.91 6.90 -19.49
C CYS A 304 -0.90 7.57 -18.55
N LEU A 305 -0.31 6.75 -17.69
CA LEU A 305 0.93 7.06 -16.97
C LEU A 305 2.07 6.26 -17.58
N ILE A 306 3.24 6.88 -17.68
CA ILE A 306 4.44 6.24 -18.23
C ILE A 306 5.64 6.45 -17.29
N PRO A 307 6.62 5.54 -17.26
CA PRO A 307 7.79 5.69 -16.41
C PRO A 307 8.80 6.68 -17.03
N GLU A 308 9.57 7.38 -16.19
CA GLU A 308 10.56 8.38 -16.61
C GLU A 308 11.52 7.87 -17.70
N GLU A 309 12.02 6.65 -17.56
CA GLU A 309 12.98 6.07 -18.51
C GLU A 309 12.37 5.85 -19.90
N LEU A 310 11.10 5.41 -19.95
CA LEU A 310 10.37 5.28 -21.21
C LEU A 310 10.09 6.66 -21.83
N ALA A 311 9.64 7.62 -21.01
CA ALA A 311 9.38 8.99 -21.47
C ALA A 311 10.63 9.63 -22.07
N MET A 312 11.79 9.47 -21.41
CA MET A 312 13.08 9.96 -21.90
C MET A 312 13.49 9.31 -23.22
N ARG A 313 13.34 7.99 -23.37
CA ARG A 313 13.73 7.29 -24.60
C ARG A 313 12.82 7.62 -25.78
N LEU A 314 11.54 7.83 -25.53
CA LEU A 314 10.57 8.24 -26.55
C LEU A 314 10.57 9.75 -26.81
N GLY A 315 11.16 10.56 -25.91
CA GLY A 315 11.18 12.02 -26.02
C GLY A 315 9.80 12.67 -25.85
N VAL A 316 8.97 12.12 -24.97
CA VAL A 316 7.58 12.56 -24.73
C VAL A 316 7.40 13.13 -23.32
N ASN A 317 6.41 14.02 -23.16
CA ASN A 317 6.09 14.71 -21.90
C ASN A 317 4.58 14.61 -21.60
N PRO A 318 4.11 15.03 -20.41
CA PRO A 318 2.68 15.12 -20.15
C PRO A 318 1.97 16.05 -21.17
N GLY A 319 0.86 15.59 -21.72
CA GLY A 319 0.10 16.22 -22.81
C GLY A 319 0.42 15.68 -24.21
N ASP A 320 1.53 14.96 -24.39
CA ASP A 320 1.81 14.22 -25.62
C ASP A 320 0.97 12.94 -25.72
N ARG A 321 0.99 12.28 -26.88
CA ARG A 321 0.24 11.05 -27.13
C ARG A 321 1.17 9.86 -27.36
N LEU A 322 0.78 8.72 -26.78
CA LEU A 322 1.42 7.43 -26.99
C LEU A 322 0.46 6.49 -27.72
N ASN A 323 0.85 6.01 -28.90
CA ASN A 323 0.11 4.96 -29.61
C ASN A 323 0.48 3.60 -29.03
N LEU A 324 -0.53 2.80 -28.64
CA LEU A 324 -0.33 1.47 -28.05
C LEU A 324 -1.02 0.38 -28.90
N PRO A 325 -0.29 -0.30 -29.81
CA PRO A 325 -0.76 -1.49 -30.51
C PRO A 325 -0.62 -2.72 -29.60
N LEU A 326 -1.70 -3.10 -28.92
CA LEU A 326 -1.77 -4.22 -27.99
C LEU A 326 -2.00 -5.52 -28.75
N TYR A 327 -1.17 -6.54 -28.52
CA TYR A 327 -1.21 -7.78 -29.29
C TYR A 327 -1.16 -9.07 -28.46
N TYR A 328 -0.87 -9.03 -27.15
CA TYR A 328 -1.10 -10.18 -26.27
C TYR A 328 -1.53 -9.76 -24.88
N ALA A 329 -2.12 -10.71 -24.15
CA ALA A 329 -2.48 -10.61 -22.74
C ALA A 329 -1.87 -11.77 -21.95
N ASP A 330 -1.24 -11.49 -20.81
CA ASP A 330 -0.62 -12.50 -19.96
C ASP A 330 -1.12 -12.37 -18.52
N TYR A 331 -1.79 -13.42 -18.04
CA TYR A 331 -2.27 -13.59 -16.68
C TYR A 331 -1.35 -14.50 -15.85
N SER A 332 -0.24 -14.98 -16.42
CA SER A 332 0.64 -15.92 -15.73
C SER A 332 1.59 -15.26 -14.73
N ARG A 333 1.80 -13.95 -14.84
CA ARG A 333 2.77 -13.17 -14.06
C ARG A 333 2.31 -11.74 -13.84
N ALA A 334 2.75 -11.13 -12.75
CA ALA A 334 2.69 -9.69 -12.58
C ALA A 334 3.76 -8.99 -13.42
N VAL A 335 3.57 -7.71 -13.74
CA VAL A 335 4.50 -6.92 -14.56
C VAL A 335 5.90 -6.83 -13.92
N GLY A 336 5.99 -6.71 -12.59
CA GLY A 336 7.25 -6.73 -11.86
C GLY A 336 8.09 -8.01 -12.06
N ASP A 337 7.44 -9.15 -12.30
CA ASP A 337 8.13 -10.42 -12.60
C ASP A 337 8.43 -10.57 -14.10
N ALA A 338 7.54 -10.06 -14.96
CA ALA A 338 7.66 -10.16 -16.41
C ALA A 338 8.68 -9.18 -17.00
N SER A 339 8.82 -7.99 -16.41
CA SER A 339 9.70 -6.92 -16.88
C SER A 339 10.46 -6.32 -15.69
N ILE A 340 11.47 -7.03 -15.17
CA ILE A 340 12.16 -6.64 -13.93
C ILE A 340 12.84 -5.27 -14.10
N LEU A 341 12.68 -4.37 -13.12
CA LEU A 341 13.38 -3.08 -13.08
C LEU A 341 14.90 -3.26 -13.08
N GLY A 342 15.60 -2.51 -13.93
CA GLY A 342 17.04 -2.69 -14.15
C GLY A 342 17.43 -3.99 -14.88
N GLY A 343 16.44 -4.82 -15.24
CA GLY A 343 16.59 -5.99 -16.10
C GLY A 343 16.80 -5.62 -17.57
N ARG A 344 17.11 -6.63 -18.39
CA ARG A 344 17.39 -6.44 -19.83
C ARG A 344 16.15 -6.13 -20.66
N GLY A 345 14.94 -6.43 -20.17
CA GLY A 345 13.68 -6.17 -20.86
C GLY A 345 12.58 -7.15 -20.44
N LEU A 346 11.49 -7.16 -21.22
CA LEU A 346 10.34 -8.03 -21.01
C LEU A 346 10.69 -9.50 -21.35
N TYR A 347 10.33 -10.41 -20.45
CA TYR A 347 10.50 -11.85 -20.63
C TYR A 347 9.41 -12.43 -21.52
N LEU A 348 9.62 -12.31 -22.83
CA LEU A 348 8.76 -12.89 -23.85
C LEU A 348 9.26 -14.29 -24.21
N TYR A 349 8.45 -15.34 -24.01
CA TYR A 349 8.88 -16.72 -24.33
C TYR A 349 8.04 -17.39 -25.42
N GLN A 350 6.82 -16.91 -25.69
CA GLN A 350 5.92 -17.53 -26.66
C GLN A 350 5.17 -16.46 -27.46
N ILE A 351 5.66 -16.21 -28.67
CA ILE A 351 5.10 -15.19 -29.56
C ILE A 351 4.08 -15.74 -30.55
N LEU A 352 3.93 -17.07 -30.60
CA LEU A 352 3.05 -17.77 -31.54
C LEU A 352 1.77 -18.26 -30.85
N ASN A 353 0.65 -18.10 -31.55
CA ASN A 353 -0.62 -18.72 -31.19
C ASN A 353 -0.68 -20.20 -31.65
N ALA A 354 -1.74 -20.92 -31.31
CA ALA A 354 -1.89 -22.35 -31.63
C ALA A 354 -1.98 -22.65 -33.13
N LYS A 355 -2.18 -21.61 -33.97
CA LYS A 355 -2.12 -21.73 -35.44
C LYS A 355 -0.69 -21.56 -35.99
N GLY A 356 0.28 -21.26 -35.13
CA GLY A 356 1.67 -20.98 -35.52
C GLY A 356 1.89 -19.58 -36.09
N GLU A 357 0.97 -18.65 -35.85
CA GLU A 357 1.07 -17.26 -36.28
C GLU A 357 1.42 -16.35 -35.10
N ILE A 358 2.09 -15.23 -35.39
CA ILE A 358 2.27 -14.17 -34.39
C ILE A 358 0.90 -13.61 -34.05
N TYR A 359 0.66 -13.30 -32.77
CA TYR A 359 -0.60 -12.72 -32.34
C TYR A 359 -0.90 -11.38 -33.04
N ASP A 360 -2.12 -11.25 -33.55
CA ASP A 360 -2.60 -10.02 -34.18
C ASP A 360 -2.84 -8.92 -33.15
N VAL A 361 -2.72 -7.66 -33.57
CA VAL A 361 -3.09 -6.51 -32.74
C VAL A 361 -4.60 -6.54 -32.49
N PHE A 362 -5.00 -6.70 -31.23
CA PHE A 362 -6.41 -6.76 -30.83
C PHE A 362 -6.98 -5.37 -30.52
N ASN A 363 -6.13 -4.42 -30.16
CA ASN A 363 -6.51 -3.03 -29.93
C ASN A 363 -5.35 -2.09 -30.24
N GLU A 364 -5.61 -1.01 -30.98
CA GLU A 364 -4.65 0.06 -31.21
C GLU A 364 -5.34 1.40 -31.05
N GLN A 365 -4.80 2.23 -30.16
CA GLN A 365 -5.29 3.59 -29.94
C GLN A 365 -4.23 4.50 -29.33
N GLU A 366 -4.42 5.81 -29.52
CA GLU A 366 -3.63 6.84 -28.87
C GLU A 366 -4.13 7.14 -27.46
N TYR A 367 -3.21 7.22 -26.51
CA TYR A 367 -3.44 7.64 -25.13
C TYR A 367 -2.72 8.96 -24.85
N GLU A 368 -3.40 9.93 -24.24
CA GLU A 368 -2.76 11.15 -23.74
C GLU A 368 -1.97 10.84 -22.46
N ILE A 369 -0.70 11.20 -22.43
CA ILE A 369 0.16 11.02 -21.25
C ILE A 369 -0.25 12.09 -20.23
N VAL A 370 -0.88 11.71 -19.13
CA VAL A 370 -1.30 12.67 -18.09
C VAL A 370 -0.30 12.81 -16.95
N GLY A 371 0.60 11.84 -16.81
CA GLY A 371 1.65 11.84 -15.81
C GLY A 371 2.84 10.97 -16.19
N ILE A 372 4.00 11.35 -15.68
CA ILE A 372 5.23 10.57 -15.71
C ILE A 372 5.56 10.18 -14.28
N TYR A 373 5.93 8.92 -14.06
CA TYR A 373 6.29 8.42 -12.73
C TYR A 373 7.70 7.82 -12.69
N LYS A 374 8.30 7.88 -11.52
CA LYS A 374 9.53 7.17 -11.20
C LYS A 374 9.21 6.00 -10.29
N ALA A 375 9.75 4.82 -10.59
CA ALA A 375 9.66 3.65 -9.72
C ALA A 375 11.04 3.18 -9.30
N GLU A 376 11.14 2.72 -8.06
CA GLU A 376 12.36 2.11 -7.50
C GLU A 376 12.03 0.73 -6.95
N ASP A 377 12.82 -0.28 -7.30
CA ASP A 377 12.70 -1.59 -6.67
C ASP A 377 13.32 -1.55 -5.27
N ARG A 378 12.47 -1.70 -4.25
CA ARG A 378 12.91 -1.79 -2.86
C ARG A 378 12.94 -3.24 -2.34
N GLY A 379 12.86 -4.22 -3.24
CA GLY A 379 12.85 -5.65 -2.89
C GLY A 379 11.44 -6.20 -2.67
N SER A 380 10.44 -5.60 -3.34
CA SER A 380 9.02 -5.96 -3.24
C SER A 380 8.62 -7.13 -4.16
N GLY A 381 9.57 -7.66 -4.95
CA GLY A 381 9.37 -8.85 -5.78
C GLY A 381 8.24 -8.65 -6.80
N SER A 382 7.27 -9.57 -6.83
CA SER A 382 6.12 -9.51 -7.74
C SER A 382 5.28 -8.23 -7.59
N TYR A 383 5.38 -7.50 -6.47
CA TYR A 383 4.67 -6.25 -6.23
C TYR A 383 5.38 -5.01 -6.80
N SER A 384 6.65 -5.13 -7.19
CA SER A 384 7.41 -4.04 -7.79
C SER A 384 6.82 -3.62 -9.14
N ALA A 385 7.02 -2.36 -9.54
CA ALA A 385 6.71 -1.93 -10.90
C ALA A 385 7.62 -2.66 -11.89
N GLY A 386 7.18 -2.79 -13.15
CA GLY A 386 8.05 -3.28 -14.22
C GLY A 386 8.79 -2.18 -14.97
N LYS A 387 9.89 -2.56 -15.62
CA LYS A 387 10.56 -1.73 -16.62
C LYS A 387 9.58 -1.43 -17.74
N ASP A 388 9.44 -0.13 -18.04
CA ASP A 388 8.59 0.41 -19.11
C ASP A 388 7.09 0.16 -18.97
N GLU A 389 6.63 -0.14 -17.75
CA GLU A 389 5.22 -0.38 -17.46
C GLU A 389 4.36 0.87 -17.73
N VAL A 390 3.44 0.78 -18.68
CA VAL A 390 2.48 1.85 -18.96
C VAL A 390 1.16 1.54 -18.26
N VAL A 391 0.65 2.46 -17.45
CA VAL A 391 -0.63 2.28 -16.74
C VAL A 391 -1.75 2.95 -17.54
N ILE A 392 -2.83 2.22 -17.78
CA ILE A 392 -4.04 2.72 -18.47
C ILE A 392 -5.32 2.41 -17.68
N PRO A 393 -6.41 3.15 -17.89
CA PRO A 393 -7.72 2.76 -17.35
C PRO A 393 -8.19 1.42 -17.90
N TRP A 394 -8.64 0.51 -17.03
CA TRP A 394 -9.20 -0.78 -17.43
C TRP A 394 -10.32 -0.64 -18.47
N ASN A 395 -11.25 0.27 -18.22
CA ASN A 395 -12.41 0.51 -19.08
C ASN A 395 -12.07 1.21 -20.40
N ALA A 396 -10.80 1.60 -20.65
CA ALA A 396 -10.39 2.18 -21.93
C ALA A 396 -10.37 1.15 -23.07
N LEU A 397 -10.47 -0.14 -22.74
CA LEU A 397 -10.51 -1.25 -23.68
C LEU A 397 -11.92 -1.84 -23.76
N PRO A 398 -12.41 -2.19 -24.96
CA PRO A 398 -13.65 -2.96 -25.08
C PRO A 398 -13.55 -4.30 -24.36
N GLU A 399 -14.66 -4.69 -23.72
CA GLU A 399 -14.76 -5.97 -23.01
C GLU A 399 -14.41 -7.15 -23.93
N ASN A 400 -13.61 -8.09 -23.42
CA ASN A 400 -13.17 -9.31 -24.11
C ASN A 400 -12.41 -9.08 -25.43
N CYS A 401 -11.86 -7.88 -25.71
CA CYS A 401 -11.20 -7.64 -27.00
C CYS A 401 -9.90 -8.46 -27.20
N TRP A 402 -9.29 -8.99 -26.14
CA TRP A 402 -8.09 -9.84 -26.20
C TRP A 402 -8.36 -11.35 -26.01
N ALA A 403 -9.62 -11.79 -26.12
CA ALA A 403 -10.04 -13.18 -25.84
C ALA A 403 -9.24 -14.26 -26.60
N ASP A 404 -8.77 -13.94 -27.81
CA ASP A 404 -7.96 -14.85 -28.65
C ASP A 404 -6.44 -14.62 -28.50
N ASN A 405 -6.03 -13.70 -27.63
CA ASN A 405 -4.66 -13.20 -27.51
C ASN A 405 -4.01 -13.51 -26.14
N ILE A 406 -4.54 -14.49 -25.41
CA ILE A 406 -4.06 -14.85 -24.08
C ILE A 406 -2.89 -15.82 -24.21
N VAL A 407 -1.70 -15.42 -23.79
CA VAL A 407 -0.47 -16.22 -23.89
C VAL A 407 -0.18 -17.04 -22.65
N GLY A 408 -0.79 -16.70 -21.51
CA GLY A 408 -0.45 -17.31 -20.24
C GLY A 408 -1.52 -17.05 -19.20
N VAL A 409 -1.73 -18.04 -18.34
CA VAL A 409 -2.76 -18.05 -17.31
C VAL A 409 -2.18 -18.72 -16.06
N SER A 410 -2.20 -18.03 -14.92
CA SER A 410 -1.83 -18.57 -13.59
C SER A 410 -2.76 -18.05 -12.50
N HIS A 411 -2.94 -18.81 -11.42
CA HIS A 411 -3.88 -18.53 -10.33
C HIS A 411 -3.73 -17.12 -9.76
N MET A 412 -4.79 -16.60 -9.15
CA MET A 412 -4.76 -15.28 -8.51
C MET A 412 -3.59 -15.18 -7.53
N THR A 413 -2.83 -14.11 -7.66
CA THR A 413 -1.76 -13.74 -6.73
C THR A 413 -2.03 -12.35 -6.19
N GLY A 414 -1.50 -12.03 -5.00
CA GLY A 414 -1.73 -10.71 -4.43
C GLY A 414 -1.25 -9.55 -5.32
N ALA A 415 -0.27 -9.79 -6.21
CA ALA A 415 0.23 -8.80 -7.17
C ALA A 415 -0.70 -8.61 -8.39
N THR A 416 -1.47 -9.63 -8.77
CA THR A 416 -2.35 -9.61 -9.95
C THR A 416 -3.80 -9.29 -9.61
N THR A 417 -4.21 -9.51 -8.35
CA THR A 417 -5.60 -9.37 -7.91
C THR A 417 -5.69 -8.50 -6.65
N SER A 418 -6.39 -7.36 -6.78
CA SER A 418 -6.58 -6.42 -5.68
C SER A 418 -7.86 -5.60 -5.86
N PHE A 419 -8.36 -5.02 -4.76
CA PHE A 419 -9.60 -4.24 -4.69
C PHE A 419 -9.51 -3.14 -3.62
N ARG A 420 -10.46 -2.20 -3.62
CA ARG A 420 -10.58 -1.12 -2.62
C ARG A 420 -11.91 -1.19 -1.88
N ILE A 421 -11.87 -1.02 -0.56
CA ILE A 421 -13.07 -0.94 0.30
C ILE A 421 -13.06 0.37 1.11
N PRO A 422 -14.21 0.77 1.70
CA PRO A 422 -14.25 1.90 2.62
C PRO A 422 -13.33 1.70 3.83
N ASN A 423 -12.77 2.79 4.33
CA ASN A 423 -11.88 2.73 5.50
C ASN A 423 -12.65 2.26 6.74
N GLY A 424 -12.03 1.37 7.52
CA GLY A 424 -12.59 0.86 8.77
C GLY A 424 -13.70 -0.19 8.62
N THR A 425 -13.90 -0.76 7.42
CA THR A 425 -14.88 -1.84 7.17
C THR A 425 -14.23 -3.22 7.01
N ILE A 426 -12.94 -3.38 7.36
CA ILE A 426 -12.20 -4.66 7.22
C ILE A 426 -12.90 -5.79 8.00
N GLU A 427 -13.26 -5.57 9.26
CA GLU A 427 -13.91 -6.60 10.09
C GLU A 427 -15.28 -7.03 9.52
N GLU A 428 -16.06 -6.05 9.03
CA GLU A 428 -17.36 -6.32 8.42
C GLU A 428 -17.21 -7.11 7.11
N PHE A 429 -16.21 -6.76 6.31
CA PHE A 429 -15.86 -7.49 5.09
C PHE A 429 -15.47 -8.93 5.42
N GLN A 430 -14.51 -9.12 6.33
CA GLN A 430 -13.99 -10.45 6.69
C GLN A 430 -15.11 -11.37 7.18
N LYS A 431 -16.01 -10.86 8.02
CA LYS A 431 -17.16 -11.64 8.48
C LYS A 431 -18.06 -12.10 7.31
N LYS A 432 -18.35 -11.22 6.35
CA LYS A 432 -19.17 -11.57 5.18
C LYS A 432 -18.43 -12.51 4.22
N TRP A 433 -17.10 -12.41 4.16
CA TRP A 433 -16.25 -13.34 3.40
C TRP A 433 -16.25 -14.74 4.00
N GLU A 434 -16.11 -14.86 5.33
CA GLU A 434 -16.21 -16.13 6.05
C GLU A 434 -17.57 -16.82 5.82
N GLU A 435 -18.65 -16.05 5.71
CA GLU A 435 -19.98 -16.58 5.37
C GLU A 435 -20.07 -17.19 3.97
N GLN A 436 -19.15 -16.85 3.03
CA GLN A 436 -19.09 -17.49 1.71
C GLN A 436 -18.54 -18.92 1.77
N GLY A 437 -17.74 -19.24 2.80
CA GLY A 437 -17.17 -20.58 2.99
C GLY A 437 -16.11 -20.96 1.94
N ILE A 438 -15.38 -19.98 1.40
CA ILE A 438 -14.29 -20.16 0.43
C ILE A 438 -12.95 -20.07 1.17
N ASP A 439 -12.33 -21.21 1.46
CA ASP A 439 -11.10 -21.30 2.25
C ASP A 439 -9.82 -21.24 1.39
N ASP A 440 -9.95 -21.50 0.09
CA ASP A 440 -8.84 -21.62 -0.87
C ASP A 440 -8.28 -20.27 -1.34
N LEU A 441 -8.94 -19.16 -0.99
CA LEU A 441 -8.42 -17.81 -1.24
C LEU A 441 -7.98 -17.17 0.07
N GLU A 442 -6.80 -16.55 0.06
CA GLU A 442 -6.29 -15.68 1.11
C GLU A 442 -6.50 -14.23 0.71
N ILE A 443 -7.16 -13.45 1.57
CA ILE A 443 -7.32 -12.01 1.39
C ILE A 443 -6.46 -11.29 2.43
N ARG A 444 -5.54 -10.43 1.97
CA ARG A 444 -4.70 -9.59 2.83
C ARG A 444 -5.13 -8.13 2.69
N PHE A 445 -5.40 -7.47 3.82
CA PHE A 445 -5.82 -6.07 3.85
C PHE A 445 -4.68 -5.14 4.21
N TYR A 446 -4.69 -3.97 3.60
CA TYR A 446 -3.77 -2.87 3.87
C TYR A 446 -4.59 -1.60 4.03
N ASP A 447 -4.38 -0.86 5.12
CA ASP A 447 -5.14 0.36 5.45
C ASP A 447 -4.24 1.54 5.86
N MET A 448 -2.93 1.43 5.63
CA MET A 448 -1.91 2.41 6.03
C MET A 448 -1.95 2.78 7.53
N GLY A 449 -2.41 1.86 8.39
CA GLY A 449 -2.53 2.08 9.83
C GLY A 449 -3.80 2.80 10.26
N TYR A 450 -4.76 2.98 9.35
CA TYR A 450 -6.05 3.63 9.63
C TYR A 450 -6.74 3.05 10.86
N THR A 451 -6.86 1.72 10.96
CA THR A 451 -7.58 1.06 12.07
C THR A 451 -6.92 1.35 13.41
N GLN A 452 -5.58 1.27 13.47
CA GLN A 452 -4.81 1.52 14.70
C GLN A 452 -4.92 2.99 15.13
N LEU A 453 -4.81 3.92 14.17
CA LEU A 453 -4.89 5.35 14.43
C LEU A 453 -6.31 5.80 14.80
N ARG A 454 -7.35 5.22 14.18
CA ARG A 454 -8.75 5.53 14.50
C ARG A 454 -9.09 5.14 15.94
N GLU A 455 -8.68 3.94 16.37
CA GLU A 455 -8.88 3.50 17.76
C GLU A 455 -8.17 4.45 18.76
N GLY A 456 -6.95 4.88 18.42
CA GLY A 456 -6.22 5.89 19.19
C GLY A 456 -6.96 7.24 19.29
N LEU A 457 -7.51 7.73 18.17
CA LEU A 457 -8.28 8.97 18.11
C LEU A 457 -9.60 8.88 18.88
N GLU A 458 -10.33 7.78 18.76
CA GLU A 458 -11.59 7.53 19.49
C GLU A 458 -11.34 7.47 21.00
N ASN A 459 -10.29 6.74 21.43
CA ASN A 459 -9.88 6.70 22.82
C ASN A 459 -9.49 8.09 23.34
N ARG A 460 -8.81 8.90 22.53
CA ARG A 460 -8.46 10.29 22.87
C ARG A 460 -9.69 11.18 23.05
N GLN A 461 -10.69 11.06 22.18
CA GLN A 461 -11.94 11.79 22.31
C GLN A 461 -12.73 11.38 23.56
N LEU A 462 -12.77 10.08 23.86
CA LEU A 462 -13.40 9.58 25.07
C LEU A 462 -12.72 10.12 26.32
N MET A 463 -11.38 10.08 26.39
CA MET A 463 -10.62 10.64 27.51
C MET A 463 -10.81 12.15 27.64
N SER A 464 -10.84 12.88 26.53
CA SER A 464 -11.16 14.31 26.51
C SER A 464 -12.53 14.60 27.12
N ALA A 465 -13.57 13.89 26.68
CA ALA A 465 -14.92 14.03 27.21
C ALA A 465 -14.97 13.72 28.71
N VAL A 466 -14.30 12.66 29.16
CA VAL A 466 -14.21 12.30 30.58
C VAL A 466 -13.56 13.42 31.40
N PHE A 467 -12.44 14.00 30.94
CA PHE A 467 -11.77 15.10 31.64
C PHE A 467 -12.60 16.39 31.66
N LEU A 468 -13.26 16.73 30.55
CA LEU A 468 -14.12 17.91 30.46
C LEU A 468 -15.34 17.78 31.38
N ILE A 469 -16.07 16.65 31.31
CA ILE A 469 -17.26 16.41 32.13
C ILE A 469 -16.89 16.35 33.61
N SER A 470 -15.86 15.57 33.97
CA SER A 470 -15.40 15.47 35.35
C SER A 470 -14.91 16.82 35.89
N GLY A 471 -14.15 17.58 35.09
CA GLY A 471 -13.72 18.93 35.41
C GLY A 471 -14.89 19.89 35.67
N CYS A 472 -15.92 19.86 34.81
CA CYS A 472 -17.13 20.68 34.98
C CYS A 472 -17.92 20.30 36.24
N VAL A 473 -18.19 19.01 36.43
CA VAL A 473 -18.97 18.51 37.59
C VAL A 473 -18.23 18.82 38.89
N MET A 474 -16.91 18.57 38.92
CA MET A 474 -16.06 18.84 40.06
C MET A 474 -16.02 20.35 40.37
N ALA A 475 -15.89 21.20 39.35
CA ALA A 475 -15.91 22.66 39.50
C ALA A 475 -17.22 23.13 40.14
N VAL A 476 -18.38 22.68 39.66
CA VAL A 476 -19.68 23.05 40.24
C VAL A 476 -19.79 22.61 41.70
N MET A 477 -19.43 21.35 42.00
CA MET A 477 -19.51 20.82 43.37
C MET A 477 -18.60 21.58 44.34
N ILE A 478 -17.33 21.80 43.99
CA ILE A 478 -16.37 22.54 44.82
C ILE A 478 -16.82 23.97 45.00
N LEU A 479 -17.23 24.65 43.92
CA LEU A 479 -17.66 26.05 44.00
C LEU A 479 -18.89 26.19 44.89
N CYS A 480 -19.89 25.30 44.78
CA CYS A 480 -21.05 25.31 45.67
C CYS A 480 -20.69 24.97 47.12
N PHE A 481 -19.86 23.94 47.34
CA PHE A 481 -19.45 23.49 48.68
C PHE A 481 -18.62 24.55 49.41
N PHE A 482 -17.62 25.13 48.76
CA PHE A 482 -16.78 26.18 49.36
C PHE A 482 -17.50 27.52 49.45
N SER A 483 -18.35 27.86 48.47
CA SER A 483 -19.25 29.02 48.63
C SER A 483 -20.09 28.85 49.88
N ASN A 484 -20.69 27.68 50.10
CA ASN A 484 -21.44 27.40 51.32
C ASN A 484 -20.55 27.43 52.58
N LEU A 485 -19.47 26.64 52.65
CA LEU A 485 -18.62 26.54 53.85
C LEU A 485 -17.99 27.87 54.26
N PHE A 486 -17.51 28.64 53.29
CA PHE A 486 -16.70 29.81 53.54
C PHE A 486 -17.58 31.06 53.72
N ILE A 487 -18.82 31.07 53.19
CA ILE A 487 -19.81 32.11 53.48
C ILE A 487 -20.55 31.80 54.79
N THR A 488 -20.96 30.54 55.01
CA THR A 488 -21.60 30.10 56.27
C THR A 488 -20.65 30.21 57.46
N GLY A 489 -19.38 29.78 57.29
CA GLY A 489 -18.34 29.94 58.31
C GLY A 489 -17.87 31.39 58.54
N GLN A 490 -18.49 32.38 57.89
CA GLN A 490 -18.25 33.81 58.12
C GLN A 490 -19.51 34.55 58.61
N ARG A 491 -20.62 33.85 58.89
CA ARG A 491 -21.88 34.47 59.34
C ARG A 491 -21.70 35.32 60.60
N GLU A 492 -20.99 34.82 61.62
CA GLU A 492 -20.71 35.59 62.86
C GLU A 492 -20.01 36.92 62.55
N ARG A 493 -19.03 36.88 61.66
CA ARG A 493 -18.27 38.07 61.25
C ARG A 493 -19.12 39.00 60.40
N ILE A 494 -19.89 38.48 59.44
CA ILE A 494 -20.82 39.28 58.62
C ILE A 494 -21.80 40.00 59.55
N THR A 495 -22.32 39.32 60.57
CA THR A 495 -23.22 39.91 61.56
C THR A 495 -22.53 40.97 62.41
N ALA A 496 -21.35 40.69 62.96
CA ALA A 496 -20.59 41.66 63.74
C ALA A 496 -20.22 42.91 62.91
N GLU A 497 -19.77 42.74 61.67
CA GLU A 497 -19.45 43.85 60.76
C GLU A 497 -20.69 44.67 60.38
N ARG A 498 -21.85 44.02 60.22
CA ARG A 498 -23.13 44.73 59.95
C ARG A 498 -23.65 45.48 61.19
N LEU A 499 -23.46 44.95 62.40
CA LEU A 499 -23.77 45.63 63.66
C LEU A 499 -22.85 46.84 63.90
N MET A 500 -21.61 46.77 63.43
CA MET A 500 -20.65 47.89 63.45
C MET A 500 -20.87 48.91 62.31
N GLY A 501 -21.95 48.80 61.53
CA GLY A 501 -22.36 49.80 60.54
C GLY A 501 -21.81 49.60 59.12
N ARG A 502 -21.18 48.46 58.79
CA ARG A 502 -20.82 48.17 57.39
C ARG A 502 -22.05 47.87 56.54
N THR A 503 -22.04 48.37 55.31
CA THR A 503 -23.09 48.11 54.32
C THR A 503 -23.01 46.68 53.76
N ARG A 504 -24.14 46.14 53.28
CA ARG A 504 -24.20 44.80 52.63
C ARG A 504 -23.15 44.63 51.53
N ARG A 505 -22.92 45.67 50.72
CA ARG A 505 -21.95 45.67 49.62
C ARG A 505 -20.51 45.61 50.10
N GLN A 506 -20.17 46.28 51.20
CA GLN A 506 -18.81 46.28 51.76
C GLN A 506 -18.46 44.92 52.38
N CYS A 507 -19.42 44.25 53.05
CA CYS A 507 -19.23 42.90 53.56
C CYS A 507 -19.08 41.88 52.41
N ALA A 508 -19.94 41.96 51.38
CA ALA A 508 -19.86 41.12 50.19
C ALA A 508 -18.49 41.25 49.52
N ALA A 509 -18.04 42.49 49.26
CA ALA A 509 -16.77 42.77 48.61
C ALA A 509 -15.59 42.19 49.42
N SER A 510 -15.56 42.36 50.74
CA SER A 510 -14.45 41.86 51.55
C SER A 510 -14.27 40.34 51.52
N ILE A 511 -15.36 39.58 51.41
CA ILE A 511 -15.33 38.11 51.44
C ILE A 511 -15.10 37.56 50.02
N LEU A 512 -15.83 38.09 49.04
CA LEU A 512 -15.67 37.70 47.64
C LEU A 512 -14.26 37.97 47.13
N THR A 513 -13.64 39.10 47.49
CA THR A 513 -12.25 39.38 47.09
C THR A 513 -11.26 38.30 47.56
N GLY A 514 -11.44 37.71 48.75
CA GLY A 514 -10.57 36.63 49.23
C GLY A 514 -10.75 35.33 48.44
N MET A 515 -11.99 34.94 48.17
CA MET A 515 -12.30 33.77 47.34
C MET A 515 -11.78 33.95 45.91
N LEU A 516 -11.98 35.13 45.33
CA LEU A 516 -11.60 35.45 43.95
C LEU A 516 -10.08 35.44 43.75
N ILE A 517 -9.31 35.89 44.75
CA ILE A 517 -7.83 35.79 44.69
C ILE A 517 -7.39 34.33 44.67
N LEU A 518 -7.98 33.48 45.52
CA LEU A 518 -7.62 32.06 45.58
C LEU A 518 -8.06 31.30 44.33
N SER A 519 -9.25 31.58 43.82
CA SER A 519 -9.75 30.95 42.59
C SER A 519 -9.00 31.45 41.36
N ALA A 520 -8.60 32.73 41.29
CA ALA A 520 -7.71 33.23 40.24
C ALA A 520 -6.35 32.53 40.27
N ALA A 521 -5.72 32.44 41.46
CA ALA A 521 -4.44 31.76 41.60
C ALA A 521 -4.54 30.27 41.23
N GLY A 522 -5.61 29.59 41.65
CA GLY A 522 -5.87 28.19 41.32
C GLY A 522 -6.11 27.99 39.83
N CYS A 523 -6.91 28.85 39.19
CA CYS A 523 -7.15 28.80 37.74
C CYS A 523 -5.85 29.00 36.95
N ILE A 524 -5.01 29.97 37.33
CA ILE A 524 -3.72 30.21 36.67
C ILE A 524 -2.80 29.00 36.82
N ALA A 525 -2.61 28.51 38.05
CA ALA A 525 -1.72 27.38 38.32
C ALA A 525 -2.20 26.08 37.63
N GLY A 526 -3.50 25.79 37.72
CA GLY A 526 -4.09 24.60 37.10
C GLY A 526 -4.10 24.65 35.58
N SER A 527 -4.41 25.80 34.98
CA SER A 527 -4.38 25.95 33.52
C SER A 527 -2.95 25.85 32.97
N ALA A 528 -1.97 26.44 33.67
CA ALA A 528 -0.56 26.32 33.30
C ALA A 528 -0.06 24.87 33.42
N ALA A 529 -0.41 24.17 34.51
CA ALA A 529 -0.07 22.77 34.68
C ALA A 529 -0.76 21.88 33.63
N GLY A 530 -2.01 22.17 33.28
CA GLY A 530 -2.77 21.43 32.26
C GLY A 530 -2.18 21.60 30.87
N TRP A 531 -1.73 22.83 30.56
CA TRP A 531 -1.01 23.14 29.31
C TRP A 531 0.32 22.38 29.21
N LEU A 532 1.18 22.47 30.24
CA LEU A 532 2.46 21.74 30.28
C LEU A 532 2.27 20.22 30.21
N ALA A 533 1.23 19.70 30.87
CA ALA A 533 0.91 18.28 30.80
C ALA A 533 0.42 17.87 29.40
N SER A 534 -0.31 18.74 28.70
CA SER A 534 -0.74 18.47 27.33
C SER A 534 0.41 18.52 26.32
N GLU A 535 1.38 19.41 26.51
CA GLU A 535 2.60 19.52 25.68
C GLU A 535 3.47 18.28 25.87
N ASN A 536 3.77 17.92 27.11
CA ASN A 536 4.54 16.71 27.40
C ASN A 536 3.80 15.42 26.97
N ALA A 537 2.46 15.40 27.01
CA ALA A 537 1.69 14.28 26.47
C ALA A 537 1.76 14.23 24.94
N ALA A 538 1.83 15.35 24.23
CA ALA A 538 2.04 15.38 22.80
C ALA A 538 3.45 14.86 22.44
N ASP A 539 4.48 15.32 23.15
CA ASP A 539 5.88 14.94 22.89
C ASP A 539 6.17 13.44 23.14
N ASN A 540 5.64 12.86 24.23
CA ASN A 540 5.86 11.44 24.55
C ASN A 540 5.05 10.48 23.65
N ILE A 541 4.04 10.98 22.95
CA ILE A 541 3.27 10.18 21.97
C ILE A 541 4.07 10.02 20.67
N GLY A 542 4.88 11.02 20.28
CA GLY A 542 5.83 10.89 19.17
C GLY A 542 6.84 9.76 19.37
N ASP A 543 7.33 9.57 20.61
CA ASP A 543 8.28 8.51 20.98
C ASP A 543 7.64 7.11 21.15
N THR A 544 6.33 7.01 21.42
CA THR A 544 5.62 5.70 21.50
C THR A 544 4.99 5.26 20.18
N LEU A 545 4.99 6.15 19.19
CA LEU A 545 4.74 5.87 17.77
C LEU A 545 6.04 5.51 17.02
N GLU A 546 7.14 5.20 17.73
CA GLU A 546 8.18 4.34 17.14
C GLU A 546 7.53 2.99 16.85
N PHE A 547 7.01 2.87 15.62
CA PHE A 547 6.43 1.67 15.05
C PHE A 547 7.21 0.43 15.51
N ASP A 548 6.54 -0.48 16.20
CA ASP A 548 7.06 -1.81 16.46
C ASP A 548 7.13 -2.55 15.11
N ARG A 549 8.30 -2.48 14.47
CA ARG A 549 8.63 -3.08 13.17
C ARG A 549 8.69 -4.62 13.20
N THR A 550 8.23 -5.27 14.27
CA THR A 550 8.56 -6.68 14.55
C THR A 550 7.45 -7.68 14.17
N TYR A 551 6.27 -7.24 13.71
CA TYR A 551 5.18 -8.17 13.36
C TYR A 551 4.43 -7.88 12.05
N SER A 552 4.98 -7.04 11.17
CA SER A 552 4.53 -6.97 9.78
C SER A 552 5.65 -7.51 8.91
N ASP A 553 5.60 -8.82 8.63
CA ASP A 553 6.47 -9.47 7.65
C ASP A 553 6.12 -8.93 6.25
N ASN A 554 6.62 -7.73 5.96
CA ASN A 554 7.15 -7.27 4.68
C ASN A 554 7.45 -5.78 4.82
N ALA A 555 8.74 -5.48 4.72
CA ALA A 555 9.27 -4.14 4.80
C ALA A 555 8.69 -3.25 3.69
N ILE A 556 8.65 -1.95 4.01
CA ILE A 556 8.48 -0.78 3.13
C ILE A 556 7.04 -0.26 3.03
N ALA A 557 6.72 0.58 4.01
CA ALA A 557 6.28 1.94 3.72
C ALA A 557 6.89 2.85 4.80
N ASN A 558 8.01 3.50 4.48
CA ASN A 558 8.46 4.67 5.23
C ASN A 558 7.49 5.80 4.89
N THR A 559 6.29 5.76 5.47
CA THR A 559 5.40 6.91 5.45
C THR A 559 5.91 7.82 6.56
N GLU A 560 6.33 9.04 6.22
CA GLU A 560 6.60 10.07 7.22
C GLU A 560 5.40 10.12 8.17
N PRO A 561 5.63 10.18 9.50
CA PRO A 561 4.54 10.25 10.45
C PRO A 561 3.62 11.39 10.06
N ALA A 562 2.31 11.10 10.02
CA ALA A 562 1.28 12.10 9.81
C ALA A 562 1.64 13.34 10.64
N GLU A 563 1.71 14.52 10.01
CA GLU A 563 2.02 15.82 10.62
C GLU A 563 1.58 15.80 12.07
N GLU A 564 2.51 15.94 13.03
CA GLU A 564 2.22 15.84 14.46
C GLU A 564 1.21 16.89 14.90
N ALA A 565 0.40 16.55 15.90
CA ALA A 565 -0.72 17.39 16.30
C ALA A 565 -0.17 18.64 16.95
N GLU A 566 -0.24 19.79 16.28
CA GLU A 566 0.27 21.03 16.86
C GLU A 566 -0.40 21.25 18.23
N PRO A 567 0.41 21.40 19.31
CA PRO A 567 -0.14 21.57 20.63
C PRO A 567 -0.96 22.87 20.67
N PRO A 568 -2.09 22.89 21.39
CA PRO A 568 -2.93 24.08 21.47
C PRO A 568 -2.11 25.24 22.06
N GLY A 569 -2.11 26.37 21.36
CA GLY A 569 -1.50 27.59 21.87
C GLY A 569 -2.11 28.03 23.20
N ILE A 570 -1.40 28.90 23.93
CA ILE A 570 -1.75 29.42 25.28
C ILE A 570 -3.20 29.93 25.39
N LEU A 571 -3.83 30.31 24.27
CA LEU A 571 -5.19 30.86 24.22
C LEU A 571 -6.24 29.89 24.82
N LEU A 572 -6.14 28.60 24.54
CA LEU A 572 -7.11 27.58 24.97
C LEU A 572 -7.11 27.39 26.51
N PRO A 573 -5.97 27.14 27.18
CA PRO A 573 -5.91 27.06 28.64
C PRO A 573 -6.27 28.40 29.31
N CYS A 574 -5.94 29.54 28.68
CA CYS A 574 -6.39 30.85 29.18
C CYS A 574 -7.92 31.00 29.12
N ALA A 575 -8.57 30.49 28.07
CA ALA A 575 -10.01 30.55 27.92
C ALA A 575 -10.73 29.67 28.96
N THR A 576 -10.30 28.41 29.14
CA THR A 576 -10.90 27.49 30.12
C THR A 576 -10.74 27.99 31.56
N GLY A 577 -9.56 28.51 31.92
CA GLY A 577 -9.32 29.14 33.20
C GLY A 577 -10.16 30.41 33.44
N SER A 578 -10.35 31.24 32.41
CA SER A 578 -11.18 32.45 32.49
C SER A 578 -12.67 32.12 32.65
N ILE A 579 -13.16 31.09 31.96
CA ILE A 579 -14.53 30.60 32.10
C ILE A 579 -14.76 30.08 33.52
N LEU A 580 -13.85 29.25 34.04
CA LEU A 580 -13.94 28.73 35.41
C LEU A 580 -13.93 29.87 36.45
N LEU A 581 -13.09 30.89 36.25
CA LEU A 581 -13.08 32.08 37.09
C LEU A 581 -14.42 32.82 37.04
N ALA A 582 -14.99 33.03 35.86
CA ALA A 582 -16.29 33.69 35.70
C ALA A 582 -17.41 32.91 36.39
N VAL A 583 -17.43 31.58 36.26
CA VAL A 583 -18.38 30.71 36.97
C VAL A 583 -18.19 30.82 38.48
N SER A 584 -16.95 30.87 38.97
CA SER A 584 -16.67 31.05 40.40
C SER A 584 -17.22 32.36 40.96
N VAL A 585 -17.14 33.45 40.18
CA VAL A 585 -17.71 34.76 40.53
C VAL A 585 -19.23 34.66 40.65
N ILE A 586 -19.87 34.04 39.66
CA ILE A 586 -21.33 33.91 39.60
C ILE A 586 -21.86 33.10 40.79
N VAL A 587 -21.28 31.92 41.03
CA VAL A 587 -21.70 31.02 42.12
C VAL A 587 -21.47 31.69 43.48
N SER A 588 -20.29 32.26 43.71
CA SER A 588 -19.97 32.93 44.98
C SER A 588 -20.86 34.16 45.24
N ALA A 589 -21.15 34.95 44.20
CA ALA A 589 -22.04 36.11 44.30
C ALA A 589 -23.49 35.70 44.57
N GLY A 590 -23.96 34.61 43.98
CA GLY A 590 -25.29 34.03 44.22
C GLY A 590 -25.48 33.63 45.69
N TYR A 591 -24.59 32.80 46.22
CA TYR A 591 -24.61 32.38 47.63
C TYR A 591 -24.46 33.56 48.60
N MET A 592 -23.61 34.55 48.27
CA MET A 592 -23.43 35.75 49.07
C MET A 592 -24.70 36.62 49.07
N GLY A 593 -25.35 36.76 47.92
CA GLY A 593 -26.61 37.49 47.77
C GLY A 593 -27.74 36.86 48.59
N GLU A 594 -27.86 35.54 48.56
CA GLU A 594 -28.83 34.80 49.37
C GLU A 594 -28.54 34.97 50.88
N THR A 595 -27.28 34.83 51.30
CA THR A 595 -26.89 34.99 52.70
C THR A 595 -27.21 36.41 53.19
N LEU A 596 -26.82 37.45 52.46
CA LEU A 596 -27.01 38.86 52.87
C LEU A 596 -28.48 39.33 52.91
N ARG A 597 -29.42 38.57 52.33
CA ARG A 597 -30.87 38.81 52.45
C ARG A 597 -31.38 38.51 53.87
N LYS A 598 -30.74 37.61 54.62
CA LYS A 598 -31.11 37.32 56.01
C LYS A 598 -30.83 38.52 56.93
N GLU A 599 -31.66 38.68 57.97
CA GLU A 599 -31.47 39.73 58.98
C GLU A 599 -30.33 39.38 59.94
N PRO A 600 -29.52 40.36 60.42
CA PRO A 600 -28.37 40.09 61.28
C PRO A 600 -28.71 39.32 62.56
N LEU A 601 -29.85 39.60 63.17
CA LEU A 601 -30.32 38.92 64.39
C LEU A 601 -30.76 37.47 64.11
N LYS A 602 -31.38 37.22 62.95
CA LYS A 602 -31.77 35.88 62.51
C LYS A 602 -30.56 35.02 62.15
N MET A 603 -29.49 35.63 61.65
CA MET A 603 -28.21 34.96 61.42
C MET A 603 -27.50 34.55 62.71
N LEU A 604 -27.67 35.28 63.83
CA LEU A 604 -27.11 34.93 65.15
C LEU A 604 -27.90 33.79 65.81
N GLY A 605 -29.24 33.82 65.73
CA GLY A 605 -30.10 32.78 66.29
C GLY A 605 -29.95 31.41 65.61
N GLU A 606 -29.61 31.38 64.32
CA GLU A 606 -29.30 30.13 63.57
C GLU A 606 -27.91 29.55 63.88
N ILE A 607 -27.08 30.20 64.71
CA ILE A 607 -25.72 29.73 65.09
C ILE A 607 -25.72 29.07 66.48
N GLU A 608 -26.74 29.34 67.30
CA GLU A 608 -26.91 28.79 68.65
C GLU A 608 -27.74 27.50 68.70
N GLU A 609 -28.29 27.05 67.57
CA GLU A 609 -28.76 25.67 67.32
C GLU A 609 -27.72 24.87 66.53
#